data_AF-A0A139MWQ0-F1
#
_entry.id   AF-A0A139MWQ0-F1
#
_cell.length_a   1.000
_cell.length_b   1.000
_cell.length_c   1.000
_cell.angle_alpha   90.00
_cell.angle_beta   90.00
_cell.angle_gamma   90.00
#
_symmetry.space_group_name_H-M   'P 1'
#
loop_
_entity.id
_entity.type
_entity.pdbx_description
1 polymer ?
#
loop_
_entity_poly.entity_id
_entity_poly.type
_entity_poly.pdbx_seq_one_letter_code
_entity_poly.pdbx_strand_id
1 'polypeptide(L)'
;MIGVGRALTDFVSQGAIYNVAVAADYQGQHVGHTIITTLLDKLAGINVILYTHPQTLTLYEKYGFRRNKTAFAHFDHGTPESLQWMEDEGFFLPENYRFDSEKGRY
;
A
#
# COMPACT_ATOMS: atom_id res chain seq x y z
N MET A 1 22.19 -8.30 1.37
CA MET A 1 21.15 -7.30 1.66
C MET A 1 19.98 -8.02 2.32
N ILE A 2 19.53 -7.61 3.51
CA ILE A 2 18.49 -8.34 4.29
C ILE A 2 17.09 -7.72 4.17
N GLY A 3 16.98 -6.54 3.57
CA GLY A 3 15.71 -5.88 3.25
C GLY A 3 15.93 -4.63 2.40
N VAL A 4 14.86 -4.13 1.79
CA VAL A 4 14.86 -2.95 0.93
C VAL A 4 13.53 -2.20 1.04
N GLY A 5 13.59 -0.87 0.98
CA GLY A 5 12.45 0.02 0.90
C GLY A 5 12.60 0.98 -0.29
N ARG A 6 11.50 1.27 -1.00
CA ARG A 6 11.48 2.24 -2.10
C ARG A 6 10.33 3.22 -1.93
N ALA A 7 10.67 4.51 -1.93
CA ALA A 7 9.73 5.61 -2.00
C ALA A 7 10.05 6.55 -3.17
N LEU A 8 9.03 7.19 -3.71
CA LEU A 8 9.12 8.26 -4.70
C LEU A 8 8.37 9.47 -4.17
N THR A 9 8.89 10.68 -4.32
CA THR A 9 8.22 11.90 -3.86
C THR A 9 8.60 13.09 -4.72
N ASP A 10 7.70 14.07 -4.77
CA ASP A 10 7.96 15.41 -5.33
C ASP A 10 8.77 16.30 -4.38
N PHE A 11 9.02 15.85 -3.14
CA PHE A 11 9.64 16.60 -2.03
C PHE A 11 8.91 17.89 -1.64
N VAL A 12 7.66 18.07 -2.07
CA VAL A 12 6.82 19.24 -1.76
C VAL A 12 5.59 18.82 -0.97
N SER A 13 4.86 17.81 -1.43
CA SER A 13 3.55 17.47 -0.85
C SER A 13 3.13 16.02 -0.99
N GLN A 14 3.64 15.29 -1.99
CA GLN A 14 3.20 13.93 -2.29
C GLN A 14 4.35 12.94 -2.34
N GLY A 15 4.11 11.77 -1.78
CA GLY A 15 5.01 10.64 -1.83
C GLY A 15 4.25 9.32 -1.94
N ALA A 16 4.90 8.32 -2.52
CA ALA A 16 4.39 6.96 -2.60
C ALA A 16 5.47 5.97 -2.17
N ILE A 17 5.11 5.04 -1.29
CA ILE A 17 5.95 3.88 -0.94
C ILE A 17 5.45 2.70 -1.77
N TYR A 18 6.34 2.12 -2.57
CA TYR A 18 6.00 1.01 -3.48
C TYR A 18 6.43 -0.34 -2.95
N ASN A 19 7.71 -0.47 -2.58
CA ASN A 19 8.28 -1.77 -2.22
C ASN A 19 8.82 -1.67 -0.80
N VAL A 20 8.39 -2.59 0.06
CA VAL A 20 9.03 -2.89 1.35
C VAL A 20 9.18 -4.40 1.40
N ALA A 21 10.42 -4.88 1.29
CA ALA A 21 10.71 -6.31 1.25
C ALA A 21 11.78 -6.66 2.28
N VAL A 22 11.59 -7.80 2.94
CA VAL A 22 12.51 -8.35 3.95
C VAL A 22 12.78 -9.80 3.57
N ALA A 23 14.06 -10.19 3.58
CA ALA A 23 14.46 -11.58 3.35
C ALA A 23 13.74 -12.50 4.36
N ALA A 24 13.26 -13.66 3.92
CA ALA A 24 12.39 -14.54 4.71
C ALA A 24 12.95 -14.85 6.11
N ASP A 25 14.24 -15.19 6.19
CA ASP A 25 14.94 -15.52 7.44
C ASP A 25 15.01 -14.35 8.45
N TYR A 26 14.73 -13.12 8.01
CA TYR A 26 14.79 -11.90 8.81
C TYR A 26 13.41 -11.27 9.05
N GLN A 27 12.33 -11.93 8.61
CA GLN A 27 10.97 -11.53 8.94
C GLN A 27 10.68 -11.77 10.43
N GLY A 28 9.76 -10.99 11.01
CA GLY A 28 9.47 -11.04 12.45
C GLY A 28 10.53 -10.44 13.36
N GLN A 29 11.68 -10.00 12.83
CA GLN A 29 12.81 -9.43 13.59
C GLN A 29 12.88 -7.90 13.48
N HIS A 30 11.73 -7.23 13.28
CA HIS A 30 11.62 -5.77 13.16
C HIS A 30 12.38 -5.11 11.99
N VAL A 31 12.99 -5.86 11.06
CA VAL A 31 13.66 -5.27 9.89
C VAL A 31 12.70 -4.44 9.03
N GLY A 32 11.50 -4.96 8.76
CA GLY A 32 10.47 -4.22 8.01
C GLY A 32 10.00 -2.96 8.74
N HIS A 33 9.94 -3.01 10.06
CA HIS A 33 9.63 -1.86 10.91
C HIS A 33 10.69 -0.76 10.74
N THR A 34 11.97 -1.11 10.82
CA THR A 34 13.05 -0.15 10.61
C THR A 34 13.01 0.48 9.22
N ILE A 35 12.70 -0.31 8.18
CA ILE A 35 12.59 0.21 6.81
C ILE A 35 11.47 1.24 6.71
N ILE A 36 10.25 0.90 7.16
CA ILE A 36 9.09 1.78 6.99
C ILE A 36 9.21 3.05 7.84
N THR A 37 9.69 2.96 9.09
CA THR A 37 9.88 4.15 9.93
C THR A 37 10.97 5.06 9.35
N THR A 38 12.08 4.50 8.86
CA THR A 38 13.14 5.30 8.21
C THR A 38 12.62 6.04 6.97
N LEU A 39 11.76 5.40 6.17
CA LEU A 39 11.15 6.04 5.01
C LEU A 39 10.19 7.16 5.43
N LEU A 40 9.34 6.91 6.43
CA LEU A 40 8.40 7.91 6.95
C LEU A 40 9.12 9.11 7.57
N ASP A 41 10.20 8.89 8.33
CA ASP A 41 11.01 9.96 8.91
C ASP A 41 11.64 10.84 7.82
N LYS A 42 12.13 10.22 6.74
CA LYS A 42 12.67 10.94 5.58
C LYS A 42 11.61 11.71 4.79
N LEU A 43 10.35 11.30 4.90
CA LEU A 43 9.19 11.91 4.23
C LEU A 43 8.35 12.75 5.21
N ALA A 44 8.92 13.17 6.34
CA ALA A 44 8.21 13.97 7.32
C ALA A 44 7.60 15.24 6.67
N GLY A 45 6.30 15.45 6.86
CA GLY A 45 5.55 16.56 6.26
C GLY A 45 5.01 16.30 4.84
N ILE A 46 5.33 15.16 4.23
CA ILE A 46 4.81 14.75 2.92
C ILE A 46 3.60 13.84 3.11
N ASN A 47 2.56 14.00 2.28
CA ASN A 47 1.46 13.05 2.23
C ASN A 47 1.96 11.76 1.56
N VAL A 48 1.91 10.64 2.27
CA VAL A 48 2.41 9.36 1.76
C VAL A 48 1.26 8.39 1.50
N ILE A 49 1.20 7.85 0.29
CA ILE A 49 0.32 6.75 -0.07
C ILE A 49 1.10 5.45 -0.25
N LEU A 50 0.42 4.32 -0.05
CA LEU A 50 0.91 2.99 -0.40
C LEU A 50 -0.28 2.09 -0.73
N TYR A 51 0.01 1.00 -1.42
CA TYR A 51 -0.86 -0.16 -1.51
C TYR A 51 -0.10 -1.35 -0.93
N THR A 52 -0.83 -2.29 -0.34
CA THR A 52 -0.21 -3.44 0.33
C THR A 52 -1.10 -4.66 0.23
N HIS A 53 -0.54 -5.82 0.54
CA HIS A 53 -1.30 -7.07 0.62
C HIS A 53 -2.44 -6.95 1.66
N PRO A 54 -3.66 -7.45 1.38
CA PRO A 54 -4.80 -7.39 2.31
C PRO A 54 -4.51 -7.97 3.71
N GLN A 55 -3.62 -8.96 3.79
CA GLN A 55 -3.15 -9.55 5.06
C GLN A 55 -2.25 -8.63 5.91
N THR A 56 -1.79 -7.51 5.36
CA THR A 56 -0.85 -6.59 6.03
C THR A 56 -1.47 -5.23 6.37
N LEU A 57 -2.78 -5.06 6.20
CA LEU A 57 -3.46 -3.79 6.47
C LEU A 57 -3.23 -3.32 7.92
N THR A 58 -3.43 -4.21 8.89
CA THR A 58 -3.25 -3.92 10.32
C THR A 58 -1.82 -3.58 10.69
N LEU A 59 -0.83 -4.00 9.90
CA LEU A 59 0.57 -3.60 10.09
C LEU A 59 0.74 -2.12 9.76
N TYR A 60 0.23 -1.66 8.61
CA TYR A 60 0.40 -0.27 8.17
C TYR A 60 -0.47 0.70 8.96
N GLU A 61 -1.62 0.26 9.47
CA GLU A 61 -2.43 1.05 10.41
C GLU A 61 -1.64 1.48 11.66
N LYS A 62 -0.71 0.64 12.15
CA LYS A 62 0.17 0.98 13.29
C LYS A 62 1.12 2.14 13.01
N TYR A 63 1.38 2.45 11.74
CA TYR A 63 2.20 3.59 11.31
C TYR A 63 1.37 4.83 10.96
N GLY A 64 0.07 4.82 11.26
CA GLY A 64 -0.83 5.95 11.02
C GLY A 64 -1.45 6.00 9.63
N PHE A 65 -1.19 5.00 8.77
CA PHE A 65 -1.90 4.90 7.49
C PHE A 65 -3.38 4.60 7.71
N ARG A 66 -4.21 5.12 6.81
CA ARG A 66 -5.66 4.87 6.80
C ARG A 66 -6.10 4.45 5.41
N ARG A 67 -7.12 3.59 5.34
CA ARG A 67 -7.75 3.19 4.07
C ARG A 67 -8.37 4.42 3.41
N ASN A 68 -8.01 4.67 2.15
CA ASN A 68 -8.56 5.75 1.35
C ASN A 68 -9.76 5.25 0.54
N LYS A 69 -10.96 5.75 0.84
CA LYS A 69 -12.20 5.37 0.12
C LYS A 69 -12.17 5.81 -1.35
N THR A 70 -11.40 6.84 -1.68
CA THR A 70 -11.33 7.43 -3.03
C THR A 70 -10.09 6.99 -3.80
N ALA A 71 -9.35 5.99 -3.32
CA ALA A 71 -8.21 5.45 -4.05
C ALA A 71 -8.68 4.61 -5.25
N PHE A 72 -8.09 4.88 -6.41
CA PHE A 72 -8.26 4.10 -7.63
C PHE A 72 -6.91 3.52 -8.04
N ALA A 73 -6.96 2.32 -8.62
CA ALA A 73 -5.80 1.63 -9.17
C ALA A 73 -6.11 1.24 -10.62
N HIS A 74 -5.16 1.49 -11.52
CA HIS A 74 -5.26 1.08 -12.92
C HIS A 74 -4.07 0.16 -13.23
N PHE A 75 -4.33 -1.14 -13.28
CA PHE A 75 -3.30 -2.17 -13.44
C PHE A 75 -3.44 -2.74 -14.85
N ASP A 76 -2.53 -2.33 -15.73
CA ASP A 76 -2.47 -2.81 -17.13
C ASP A 76 -1.31 -3.80 -17.34
N HIS A 77 -0.47 -3.97 -16.31
CA HIS A 77 0.67 -4.88 -16.34
C HIS A 77 0.34 -6.18 -15.61
N GLY A 78 -0.03 -7.21 -16.36
CA GLY A 78 -0.33 -8.54 -15.83
C GLY A 78 -0.95 -9.46 -16.87
N THR A 79 -1.05 -10.75 -16.56
CA THR A 79 -1.90 -11.69 -17.31
C THR A 79 -3.33 -11.65 -16.76
N PRO A 80 -4.35 -12.09 -17.53
CA PRO A 80 -5.72 -12.22 -17.03
C PRO A 80 -5.81 -13.01 -15.71
N GLU A 81 -5.03 -14.08 -15.57
CA GLU A 81 -4.99 -14.91 -14.36
C GLU A 81 -4.44 -14.14 -13.16
N SER A 82 -3.41 -13.31 -13.36
CA SER A 82 -2.85 -12.48 -12.30
C SER A 82 -3.81 -11.38 -11.83
N LEU A 83 -4.58 -10.80 -12.75
CA LEU A 83 -5.60 -9.81 -12.43
C LEU A 83 -6.76 -10.45 -11.68
N GLN A 84 -7.21 -11.64 -12.10
CA GLN A 84 -8.24 -12.40 -11.39
C GLN A 84 -7.79 -12.74 -9.96
N TRP A 85 -6.54 -13.22 -9.79
CA TRP A 85 -5.99 -13.49 -8.47
C TRP A 85 -5.99 -12.25 -7.56
N MET A 86 -5.71 -11.06 -8.11
CA MET A 86 -5.76 -9.82 -7.33
C MET A 86 -7.17 -9.50 -6.83
N GLU A 87 -8.21 -9.76 -7.63
CA GLU A 87 -9.60 -9.63 -7.20
C GLU A 87 -9.92 -10.65 -6.09
N ASP A 88 -9.59 -11.92 -6.31
CA ASP A 88 -9.89 -13.02 -5.40
C ASP A 88 -9.23 -12.83 -4.02
N GLU A 89 -7.99 -12.33 -3.99
CA GLU A 89 -7.28 -12.01 -2.74
C GLU A 89 -7.78 -10.73 -2.05
N GLY A 90 -8.55 -9.90 -2.75
CA GLY A 90 -9.10 -8.66 -2.21
C GLY A 90 -8.17 -7.45 -2.31
N PHE A 91 -7.26 -7.43 -3.29
CA PHE A 91 -6.53 -6.20 -3.63
C PHE A 91 -7.47 -5.15 -4.22
N PHE A 92 -8.44 -5.59 -5.02
CA PHE A 92 -9.47 -4.74 -5.58
C PHE A 92 -10.80 -4.91 -4.84
N LEU A 93 -11.59 -3.84 -4.83
CA LEU A 93 -13.00 -3.96 -4.53
C LEU A 93 -13.69 -4.57 -5.76
N PRO A 94 -14.84 -5.25 -5.59
CA PRO A 94 -15.60 -5.78 -6.72
C PRO A 94 -15.86 -4.72 -7.78
N GLU A 95 -15.95 -5.14 -9.04
CA GLU A 95 -16.29 -4.22 -10.13
C GLU A 95 -17.58 -3.47 -9.80
N ASN A 96 -17.60 -2.16 -10.05
CA ASN A 96 -18.72 -1.26 -9.74
C ASN A 96 -19.08 -1.14 -8.25
N TYR A 97 -18.22 -1.59 -7.32
CA TYR A 97 -18.45 -1.42 -5.89
C TYR A 97 -18.68 0.06 -5.54
N ARG A 98 -19.61 0.29 -4.60
CA ARG A 98 -19.92 1.59 -4.02
C ARG A 98 -20.04 1.46 -2.52
N PHE A 99 -19.43 2.39 -1.79
CA PHE A 99 -19.67 2.51 -0.36
C PHE A 99 -21.10 2.99 -0.11
N ASP A 100 -21.67 2.63 1.05
CA ASP A 100 -23.04 3.05 1.40
C ASP A 100 -23.24 4.56 1.35
N SER A 101 -22.21 5.33 1.71
CA SER A 101 -22.22 6.80 1.66
C SER A 101 -22.30 7.39 0.24
N GLU A 102 -22.11 6.57 -0.79
CA GLU A 102 -22.06 6.99 -2.20
C GLU A 102 -23.33 6.63 -2.97
N LYS A 103 -24.18 5.76 -2.40
CA LYS A 103 -25.44 5.35 -3.01
C LYS A 103 -26.35 6.58 -3.17
N GLY A 104 -26.85 6.80 -4.39
CA GLY A 104 -27.74 7.92 -4.73
C GLY A 104 -27.06 9.27 -4.99
N ARG A 105 -25.72 9.31 -5.07
CA ARG A 105 -24.96 10.51 -5.46
C ARG A 105 -24.77 10.66 -6.98
N TYR A 106 -25.27 9.71 -7.75
CA TYR A 106 -25.10 9.61 -9.20
C TYR A 106 -26.39 9.08 -9.82
#